data_AF-A0A528J3K7-F1
#
_entry.id   AF-A0A528J3K7-F1
#
_cell.length_a   1.000
_cell.length_b   1.000
_cell.length_c   1.000
_cell.angle_alpha   90.00
_cell.angle_beta   90.00
_cell.angle_gamma   90.00
#
_symmetry.space_group_name_H-M   'P 1'
#
loop_
_entity.id
_entity.type
_entity.pdbx_description
1 polymer ?
#
loop_
_entity_poly.entity_id
_entity_poly.type
_entity_poly.pdbx_seq_one_letter_code
_entity_poly.pdbx_strand_id
1 'polypeptide(L)'
;MIIRTTTTGDVTASTPLNKAQATALTRRIRQHIDAAWEDITRAYEGKAWKALGYGSWEAYVKAEFDMSRRRSYQLIDQGRVIQAISEATGKSVQRVAQIPARDVEAVKDDLPAVSAAITARVEQGAKPEEAAANVIAERRAEKDKAKADRKAEQAEFDRQRDEARAKLPDAIKQSEAAKEAAIAQKLHTVQDLTDAERIAELEETVRILEGDIEKLKAENAKFGDMKVLFDQGGFEAVIAAKDEQIRVLNTRVSSESADKASWAKSAGYWKAHAEKLGYTSQDDIVIPLDGDEFGGVA
;
A
#
# COMPACT_ATOMS: atom_id res chain seq x y z
N MET A 1 -59.46 -33.63 -42.66
CA MET A 1 -59.39 -32.45 -43.55
C MET A 1 -58.60 -31.38 -42.80
N ILE A 2 -57.34 -31.19 -43.19
CA ILE A 2 -56.38 -30.32 -42.51
C ILE A 2 -56.44 -28.95 -43.20
N ILE A 3 -56.79 -27.90 -42.48
CA ILE A 3 -56.58 -26.52 -42.93
C ILE A 3 -55.60 -25.88 -41.95
N ARG A 4 -54.35 -25.76 -42.40
CA ARG A 4 -53.29 -25.00 -41.74
C ARG A 4 -53.49 -23.54 -42.11
N THR A 5 -53.81 -22.69 -41.15
CA THR A 5 -53.66 -21.23 -41.31
C THR A 5 -52.30 -20.84 -40.74
N THR A 6 -51.30 -20.77 -41.62
CA THR A 6 -50.03 -20.12 -41.33
C THR A 6 -50.28 -18.62 -41.28
N THR A 7 -50.28 -18.05 -40.07
CA THR A 7 -50.09 -16.62 -39.85
C THR A 7 -48.66 -16.29 -40.26
N THR A 8 -48.51 -15.91 -41.52
CA THR A 8 -47.28 -15.34 -42.08
C THR A 8 -46.92 -14.10 -41.27
N GLY A 9 -45.84 -14.21 -40.49
CA GLY A 9 -45.23 -13.09 -39.80
C GLY A 9 -44.86 -12.01 -40.81
N ASP A 10 -45.39 -10.82 -40.57
CA ASP A 10 -44.99 -9.58 -41.21
C ASP A 10 -43.51 -9.33 -40.85
N VAL A 11 -42.61 -9.78 -41.72
CA VAL A 11 -41.21 -9.43 -41.66
C VAL A 11 -41.14 -7.96 -42.06
N THR A 12 -41.14 -7.08 -41.06
CA THR A 12 -40.91 -5.65 -41.24
C THR A 12 -39.58 -5.44 -41.96
N ALA A 13 -39.64 -5.25 -43.27
CA ALA A 13 -38.51 -4.84 -44.08
C ALA A 13 -38.04 -3.47 -43.57
N SER A 14 -36.93 -3.46 -42.85
CA SER A 14 -36.28 -2.26 -42.32
C SER A 14 -35.81 -1.39 -43.49
N THR A 15 -36.66 -0.47 -43.94
CA THR A 15 -36.28 0.55 -44.91
C THR A 15 -35.10 1.35 -44.34
N PRO A 16 -33.98 1.49 -45.08
CA PRO A 16 -32.82 2.22 -44.59
C PRO A 16 -33.20 3.67 -44.28
N LEU A 17 -32.74 4.17 -43.12
CA LEU A 17 -33.02 5.53 -42.67
C LEU A 17 -32.57 6.55 -43.72
N ASN A 18 -33.43 7.51 -44.04
CA ASN A 18 -32.99 8.66 -44.83
C ASN A 18 -32.11 9.59 -43.98
N LYS A 19 -31.38 10.52 -44.63
CA LYS A 19 -30.45 11.42 -43.96
C LYS A 19 -31.08 12.23 -42.81
N ALA A 20 -32.31 12.70 -42.98
CA ALA A 20 -33.00 13.48 -41.96
C ALA A 20 -33.34 12.61 -40.73
N GLN A 21 -33.86 11.41 -40.95
CA GLN A 21 -34.16 10.43 -39.89
C GLN A 21 -32.89 9.98 -39.16
N ALA A 22 -31.81 9.67 -39.89
CA ALA A 22 -30.53 9.31 -39.31
C ALA A 22 -29.93 10.46 -38.47
N THR A 23 -30.04 11.71 -38.94
CA THR A 23 -29.57 12.89 -38.20
C THR A 23 -30.37 13.10 -36.91
N ALA A 24 -31.69 12.96 -36.97
CA ALA A 24 -32.56 13.07 -35.80
C ALA A 24 -32.28 11.97 -34.77
N LEU A 25 -32.16 10.72 -35.22
CA LEU A 25 -31.82 9.58 -34.36
C LEU A 25 -30.45 9.79 -33.70
N THR A 26 -29.44 10.20 -34.46
CA THR A 26 -28.09 10.47 -33.93
C THR A 26 -28.11 11.58 -32.87
N ARG A 27 -28.90 12.63 -33.08
CA ARG A 27 -29.07 13.71 -32.09
C ARG A 27 -29.71 13.18 -30.81
N ARG A 28 -30.75 12.34 -30.93
CA ARG A 28 -31.42 11.73 -29.76
C ARG A 28 -30.49 10.80 -28.99
N ILE A 29 -29.73 9.95 -29.68
CA ILE A 29 -28.71 9.10 -29.07
C ILE A 29 -27.70 9.95 -28.30
N ARG A 30 -27.23 11.04 -28.90
CA ARG A 30 -26.30 11.96 -28.23
C ARG A 30 -26.90 12.52 -26.95
N GLN A 31 -28.14 13.02 -26.99
CA GLN A 31 -28.81 13.54 -25.79
C GLN A 31 -28.95 12.48 -24.69
N HIS A 32 -29.19 11.22 -25.02
CA HIS A 32 -29.25 10.15 -24.01
C HIS A 32 -27.88 9.82 -23.43
N ILE A 33 -26.83 9.79 -24.25
CA ILE A 33 -25.46 9.63 -23.74
C ILE A 33 -25.11 10.80 -22.83
N ASP A 34 -25.48 12.01 -23.26
CA ASP A 34 -25.29 13.26 -22.51
C ASP A 34 -26.18 13.36 -21.25
N ALA A 35 -27.22 12.53 -21.10
CA ALA A 35 -27.95 12.42 -19.84
C ALA A 35 -27.35 11.32 -18.95
N ALA A 36 -26.91 10.21 -19.56
CA ALA A 36 -26.48 9.02 -18.83
C ALA A 36 -25.27 9.25 -17.92
N TRP A 37 -24.19 9.84 -18.42
CA TRP A 37 -23.03 10.23 -17.63
C TRP A 37 -23.32 11.29 -16.54
N GLU A 38 -24.21 12.27 -16.75
CA GLU A 38 -24.66 13.21 -15.71
C GLU A 38 -25.38 12.45 -14.60
N ASP A 39 -26.32 11.56 -14.95
CA ASP A 39 -27.05 10.71 -14.01
C ASP A 39 -26.11 9.75 -13.27
N ILE A 40 -25.13 9.16 -13.96
CA ILE A 40 -24.11 8.28 -13.35
C ILE A 40 -23.24 9.06 -12.36
N THR A 41 -22.82 10.27 -12.72
CA THR A 41 -22.02 11.14 -11.85
C THR A 41 -22.83 11.52 -10.61
N ARG A 42 -24.09 11.93 -10.78
CA ARG A 42 -25.01 12.24 -9.68
C ARG A 42 -25.30 11.02 -8.81
N ALA A 43 -25.49 9.85 -9.39
CA ALA A 43 -25.69 8.60 -8.66
C ALA A 43 -24.45 8.26 -7.82
N TYR A 44 -23.25 8.52 -8.34
CA TYR A 44 -22.02 8.33 -7.60
C TYR A 44 -21.91 9.32 -6.42
N GLU A 45 -22.09 10.60 -6.67
CA GLU A 45 -21.94 11.65 -5.65
C GLU A 45 -23.03 11.57 -4.57
N GLY A 46 -24.25 11.25 -4.98
CA GLY A 46 -25.38 10.97 -4.10
C GLY A 46 -25.34 9.62 -3.40
N LYS A 47 -24.30 8.79 -3.64
CA LYS A 47 -24.14 7.46 -3.05
C LYS A 47 -25.35 6.55 -3.28
N ALA A 48 -25.91 6.56 -4.49
CA ALA A 48 -27.10 5.78 -4.87
C ALA A 48 -26.95 4.28 -4.52
N TRP A 49 -25.76 3.72 -4.71
CA TRP A 49 -25.47 2.33 -4.34
C TRP A 49 -25.75 2.04 -2.86
N LYS A 50 -25.44 2.98 -1.95
CA LYS A 50 -25.72 2.81 -0.51
C LYS A 50 -27.21 2.87 -0.24
N ALA A 51 -27.91 3.82 -0.86
CA ALA A 51 -29.36 3.97 -0.72
C ALA A 51 -30.12 2.74 -1.22
N LEU A 52 -29.59 2.07 -2.24
CA LEU A 52 -30.14 0.85 -2.82
C LEU A 52 -29.62 -0.45 -2.15
N GLY A 53 -28.78 -0.36 -1.12
CA GLY A 53 -28.31 -1.51 -0.34
C GLY A 53 -27.10 -2.26 -0.91
N TYR A 54 -26.43 -1.73 -1.93
CA TYR A 54 -25.20 -2.31 -2.46
C TYR A 54 -24.00 -2.00 -1.55
N GLY A 55 -23.14 -3.01 -1.35
CA GLY A 55 -21.93 -2.87 -0.52
C GLY A 55 -20.86 -1.94 -1.11
N SER A 56 -20.86 -1.73 -2.43
CA SER A 56 -19.90 -0.87 -3.12
C SER A 56 -20.47 -0.28 -4.40
N TRP A 57 -19.85 0.80 -4.88
CA TRP A 57 -20.14 1.36 -6.19
C TRP A 57 -19.93 0.33 -7.31
N GLU A 58 -18.88 -0.46 -7.20
CA GLU A 58 -18.54 -1.51 -8.17
C GLU A 58 -19.64 -2.58 -8.26
N ALA A 59 -20.19 -3.01 -7.12
CA ALA A 59 -21.30 -3.96 -7.08
C ALA A 59 -22.55 -3.37 -7.77
N TYR A 60 -22.86 -2.11 -7.51
CA TYR A 60 -23.98 -1.40 -8.13
C TYR A 60 -23.84 -1.29 -9.65
N VAL A 61 -22.71 -0.79 -10.16
CA VAL A 61 -22.56 -0.60 -11.62
C VAL A 61 -22.44 -1.91 -12.37
N LYS A 62 -21.95 -2.96 -11.72
CA LYS A 62 -21.93 -4.31 -12.32
C LYS A 62 -23.33 -4.91 -12.37
N ALA A 63 -24.14 -4.74 -11.32
CA ALA A 63 -25.49 -5.29 -11.25
C ALA A 63 -26.49 -4.54 -12.15
N GLU A 64 -26.49 -3.20 -12.12
CA GLU A 64 -27.52 -2.39 -12.78
C GLU A 64 -27.21 -2.07 -14.24
N PHE A 65 -25.92 -1.99 -14.62
CA PHE A 65 -25.49 -1.50 -15.93
C PHE A 65 -24.58 -2.46 -16.69
N ASP A 66 -24.22 -3.61 -16.09
CA ASP A 66 -23.20 -4.54 -16.61
C ASP A 66 -21.87 -3.86 -16.99
N MET A 67 -21.47 -2.86 -16.19
CA MET A 67 -20.28 -2.07 -16.45
C MET A 67 -19.09 -2.49 -15.59
N SER A 68 -17.88 -2.43 -16.15
CA SER A 68 -16.67 -2.55 -15.34
C SER A 68 -16.46 -1.32 -14.47
N ARG A 69 -15.85 -1.52 -13.29
CA ARG A 69 -15.46 -0.41 -12.39
C ARG A 69 -14.68 0.67 -13.12
N ARG A 70 -13.66 0.30 -13.90
CA ARG A 70 -12.83 1.26 -14.65
C ARG A 70 -13.67 2.10 -15.62
N ARG A 71 -14.57 1.46 -16.37
CA ARG A 71 -15.44 2.18 -17.32
C ARG A 71 -16.39 3.12 -16.59
N SER A 72 -16.91 2.74 -15.43
CA SER A 72 -17.78 3.62 -14.62
C SER A 72 -17.05 4.89 -14.16
N TYR A 73 -15.81 4.76 -13.66
CA TYR A 73 -15.02 5.92 -13.24
C TYR A 73 -14.62 6.82 -14.42
N GLN A 74 -14.34 6.24 -15.59
CA GLN A 74 -14.11 7.04 -16.80
C GLN A 74 -15.32 7.90 -17.18
N LEU A 75 -16.55 7.39 -17.00
CA LEU A 75 -17.76 8.18 -17.25
C LEU A 75 -17.96 9.29 -16.22
N ILE A 76 -17.66 9.02 -14.95
CA ILE A 76 -17.68 10.03 -13.88
C ILE A 76 -16.64 11.13 -14.15
N ASP A 77 -15.40 10.75 -14.49
CA ASP A 77 -14.33 11.69 -14.83
C ASP A 77 -14.76 12.58 -16.01
N GLN A 78 -15.31 11.97 -17.06
CA GLN A 78 -15.85 12.70 -18.21
C GLN A 78 -16.92 13.71 -17.77
N GLY A 79 -17.90 13.28 -16.96
CA GLY A 79 -19.00 14.12 -16.48
C GLY A 79 -18.51 15.35 -15.71
N ARG A 80 -17.59 15.13 -14.77
CA ARG A 80 -16.97 16.21 -13.97
C ARG A 80 -16.21 17.21 -14.81
N VAL A 81 -15.42 16.74 -15.77
CA VAL A 81 -14.63 17.61 -16.64
C VAL A 81 -15.55 18.49 -17.48
N ILE A 82 -16.62 17.92 -18.05
CA ILE A 82 -17.52 18.71 -18.90
C ILE A 82 -18.38 19.66 -18.07
N GLN A 83 -18.82 19.26 -16.87
CA GLN A 83 -19.48 20.18 -15.95
C GLN A 83 -18.58 21.37 -15.62
N ALA A 84 -17.34 21.12 -15.18
CA ALA A 84 -16.39 22.16 -14.81
C ALA A 84 -16.11 23.14 -15.97
N ILE A 85 -15.89 22.62 -17.18
CA ILE A 85 -15.67 23.45 -18.37
C ILE A 85 -16.93 24.22 -18.77
N SER A 86 -18.12 23.62 -18.62
CA SER A 86 -19.37 24.31 -18.93
C SER A 86 -19.64 25.46 -17.98
N GLU A 87 -19.37 25.27 -16.69
CA GLU A 87 -19.43 26.32 -15.68
C GLU A 87 -18.43 27.44 -15.98
N ALA A 88 -17.16 27.10 -16.29
CA ALA A 88 -16.11 28.07 -16.58
C ALA A 88 -16.35 28.89 -17.88
N THR A 89 -17.02 28.29 -18.87
CA THR A 89 -17.33 28.95 -20.14
C THR A 89 -18.64 29.72 -20.14
N GLY A 90 -19.47 29.58 -19.10
CA GLY A 90 -20.78 30.22 -18.99
C GLY A 90 -21.78 29.77 -20.07
N LYS A 91 -21.52 28.66 -20.76
CA LYS A 91 -22.39 28.10 -21.80
C LYS A 91 -22.72 26.66 -21.47
N SER A 92 -23.96 26.25 -21.72
CA SER A 92 -24.30 24.82 -21.79
C SER A 92 -23.58 24.27 -23.01
N VAL A 93 -22.44 23.64 -22.82
CA VAL A 93 -21.63 23.29 -23.97
C VAL A 93 -22.12 21.97 -24.56
N GLN A 94 -23.26 22.05 -25.26
CA GLN A 94 -23.79 20.98 -26.10
C GLN A 94 -22.83 20.58 -27.25
N ARG A 95 -21.67 21.25 -27.36
CA ARG A 95 -20.54 20.87 -28.23
C ARG A 95 -19.29 20.36 -27.48
N VAL A 96 -19.20 20.48 -26.16
CA VAL A 96 -18.10 19.90 -25.35
C VAL A 96 -18.32 18.43 -25.07
N ALA A 97 -19.47 17.87 -25.49
CA ALA A 97 -19.70 16.42 -25.63
C ALA A 97 -18.65 15.67 -26.50
N GLN A 98 -17.60 16.34 -26.98
CA GLN A 98 -16.43 15.72 -27.60
C GLN A 98 -15.11 16.13 -26.94
N ILE A 99 -15.01 16.19 -25.61
CA ILE A 99 -13.69 16.06 -24.98
C ILE A 99 -13.26 14.60 -25.14
N PRO A 100 -12.25 14.28 -25.96
CA PRO A 100 -11.74 12.93 -26.07
C PRO A 100 -11.20 12.45 -24.73
N ALA A 101 -11.20 11.13 -24.50
CA ALA A 101 -10.68 10.55 -23.25
C ALA A 101 -9.25 11.01 -22.90
N ARG A 102 -8.41 11.25 -23.91
CA ARG A 102 -7.05 11.79 -23.72
C ARG A 102 -7.02 13.21 -23.13
N ASP A 103 -8.01 14.03 -23.47
CA ASP A 103 -8.09 15.42 -23.05
C ASP A 103 -8.71 15.49 -21.65
N VAL A 104 -9.69 14.61 -21.36
CA VAL A 104 -10.15 14.35 -19.98
C VAL A 104 -8.98 13.94 -19.09
N GLU A 105 -8.19 12.96 -19.53
CA GLU A 105 -7.04 12.49 -18.77
C GLU A 105 -6.00 13.60 -18.53
N ALA A 106 -5.88 14.58 -19.44
CA ALA A 106 -4.95 15.69 -19.29
C ALA A 106 -5.38 16.70 -18.21
N VAL A 107 -6.68 16.83 -17.94
CA VAL A 107 -7.23 17.91 -17.10
C VAL A 107 -7.88 17.44 -15.81
N LYS A 108 -8.30 16.18 -15.71
CA LYS A 108 -9.08 15.66 -14.57
C LYS A 108 -8.40 15.78 -13.22
N ASP A 109 -7.07 15.80 -13.20
CA ASP A 109 -6.26 15.85 -11.97
C ASP A 109 -6.25 17.26 -11.34
N ASP A 110 -6.55 18.31 -12.13
CA ASP A 110 -6.51 19.72 -11.69
C ASP A 110 -7.61 20.56 -12.36
N LEU A 111 -8.87 20.11 -12.20
CA LEU A 111 -10.05 20.81 -12.74
C LEU A 111 -10.21 22.24 -12.23
N PRO A 112 -9.95 22.57 -10.95
CA PRO A 112 -10.06 23.95 -10.47
C PRO A 112 -9.12 24.91 -11.19
N ALA A 113 -7.84 24.55 -11.37
CA ALA A 113 -6.90 25.43 -12.08
C ALA A 113 -7.24 25.54 -13.57
N VAL A 114 -7.68 24.43 -14.19
CA VAL A 114 -8.13 24.46 -15.59
C VAL A 114 -9.33 25.37 -15.76
N SER A 115 -10.32 25.28 -14.88
CA SER A 115 -11.52 26.13 -14.91
C SER A 115 -11.15 27.61 -14.72
N ALA A 116 -10.30 27.93 -13.74
CA ALA A 116 -9.82 29.29 -13.53
C ALA A 116 -9.06 29.85 -14.74
N ALA A 117 -8.22 29.03 -15.38
CA ALA A 117 -7.46 29.41 -16.57
C ALA A 117 -8.36 29.63 -17.81
N ILE A 118 -9.48 28.91 -17.90
CA ILE A 118 -10.50 29.14 -18.93
C ILE A 118 -11.24 30.45 -18.65
N THR A 119 -11.75 30.64 -17.44
CA THR A 119 -12.47 31.86 -17.04
C THR A 119 -11.63 33.11 -17.29
N ALA A 120 -10.36 33.10 -16.87
CA ALA A 120 -9.45 34.22 -17.06
C ALA A 120 -9.25 34.58 -18.55
N ARG A 121 -9.16 33.58 -19.44
CA ARG A 121 -9.05 33.83 -20.88
C ARG A 121 -10.35 34.37 -21.48
N VAL A 122 -11.49 33.90 -20.99
CA VAL A 122 -12.81 34.41 -21.40
C VAL A 122 -13.00 35.86 -20.96
N GLU A 123 -12.60 36.20 -19.73
CA GLU A 123 -12.60 37.58 -19.22
C GLU A 123 -11.68 38.51 -20.02
N GLN A 124 -10.57 37.97 -20.55
CA GLN A 124 -9.66 38.67 -21.47
C GLN A 124 -10.22 38.81 -22.91
N GLY A 125 -11.45 38.36 -23.15
CA GLY A 125 -12.15 38.50 -24.43
C GLY A 125 -11.96 37.34 -25.40
N ALA A 126 -11.33 36.23 -25.00
CA ALA A 126 -11.28 35.04 -25.83
C ALA A 126 -12.67 34.41 -25.96
N LYS A 127 -12.94 33.78 -27.11
CA LYS A 127 -14.17 32.99 -27.28
C LYS A 127 -14.15 31.81 -26.30
N PRO A 128 -15.25 31.51 -25.56
CA PRO A 128 -15.25 30.46 -24.56
C PRO A 128 -14.83 29.08 -25.07
N GLU A 129 -15.24 28.72 -26.29
CA GLU A 129 -14.89 27.45 -26.91
C GLU A 129 -13.37 27.37 -27.24
N GLU A 130 -12.80 28.48 -27.67
CA GLU A 130 -11.38 28.59 -28.02
C GLU A 130 -10.50 28.61 -26.76
N ALA A 131 -10.94 29.32 -25.71
CA ALA A 131 -10.29 29.33 -24.41
C ALA A 131 -10.19 27.92 -23.82
N ALA A 132 -11.32 27.19 -23.79
CA ALA A 132 -11.34 25.80 -23.31
C ALA A 132 -10.41 24.89 -24.14
N ALA A 133 -10.50 24.94 -25.47
CA ALA A 133 -9.67 24.12 -26.34
C ALA A 133 -8.16 24.39 -26.13
N ASN A 134 -7.76 25.66 -26.00
CA ASN A 134 -6.36 26.03 -25.80
C ASN A 134 -5.83 25.58 -24.45
N VAL A 135 -6.58 25.81 -23.36
CA VAL A 135 -6.16 25.37 -22.01
C VAL A 135 -5.99 23.85 -21.96
N ILE A 136 -6.95 23.11 -22.50
CA ILE A 136 -6.87 21.64 -22.56
C ILE A 136 -5.66 21.19 -23.38
N ALA A 137 -5.42 21.82 -24.53
CA ALA A 137 -4.28 21.51 -25.38
C ALA A 137 -2.93 21.79 -24.70
N GLU A 138 -2.82 22.89 -23.96
CA GLU A 138 -1.65 23.24 -23.15
C GLU A 138 -1.41 22.20 -22.05
N ARG A 139 -2.44 21.86 -21.26
CA ARG A 139 -2.33 20.82 -20.22
C ARG A 139 -1.90 19.47 -20.77
N ARG A 140 -2.43 19.10 -21.94
CA ARG A 140 -2.01 17.89 -22.64
C ARG A 140 -0.54 17.94 -23.04
N ALA A 141 -0.09 19.05 -23.62
CA ALA A 141 1.31 19.22 -24.01
C ALA A 141 2.25 19.17 -22.80
N GLU A 142 1.86 19.78 -21.66
CA GLU A 142 2.58 19.69 -20.39
C GLU A 142 2.70 18.24 -19.90
N LYS A 143 1.59 17.48 -19.92
CA LYS A 143 1.58 16.08 -19.46
C LYS A 143 2.40 15.17 -20.39
N ASP A 144 2.32 15.40 -21.70
CA ASP A 144 3.11 14.66 -22.70
C ASP A 144 4.60 14.94 -22.55
N LYS A 145 4.99 16.21 -22.34
CA LYS A 145 6.36 16.60 -22.07
C LYS A 145 6.88 15.97 -20.77
N ALA A 146 6.13 16.09 -19.67
CA ALA A 146 6.50 15.49 -18.39
C ALA A 146 6.67 13.96 -18.49
N LYS A 147 5.84 13.29 -19.30
CA LYS A 147 5.98 11.86 -19.57
C LYS A 147 7.22 11.54 -20.40
N ALA A 148 7.54 12.36 -21.39
CA ALA A 148 8.75 12.22 -22.19
C ALA A 148 10.01 12.42 -21.34
N ASP A 149 10.02 13.44 -20.47
CA ASP A 149 11.11 13.75 -19.55
C ASP A 149 11.33 12.59 -18.58
N ARG A 150 10.27 12.10 -17.91
CA ARG A 150 10.35 10.92 -17.03
C ARG A 150 10.87 9.67 -17.76
N LYS A 151 10.47 9.47 -19.02
CA LYS A 151 10.95 8.35 -19.82
C LYS A 151 12.44 8.52 -20.15
N ALA A 152 12.88 9.74 -20.43
CA ALA A 152 14.29 10.03 -20.68
C ALA A 152 15.15 9.84 -19.42
N GLU A 153 14.68 10.32 -18.26
CA GLU A 153 15.30 10.08 -16.95
C GLU A 153 15.40 8.58 -16.65
N GLN A 154 14.30 7.84 -16.81
CA GLN A 154 14.29 6.39 -16.62
C GLN A 154 15.30 5.69 -17.54
N ALA A 155 15.36 6.07 -18.81
CA ALA A 155 16.32 5.52 -19.75
C ALA A 155 17.77 5.84 -19.36
N GLU A 156 18.01 7.01 -18.76
CA GLU A 156 19.33 7.36 -18.22
C GLU A 156 19.68 6.52 -16.99
N PHE A 157 18.76 6.36 -16.04
CA PHE A 157 18.96 5.49 -14.88
C PHE A 157 19.20 4.03 -15.29
N ASP A 158 18.48 3.54 -16.30
CA ASP A 158 18.70 2.19 -16.83
C ASP A 158 20.10 2.07 -17.46
N ARG A 159 20.57 3.07 -18.24
CA ARG A 159 21.94 3.10 -18.75
C ARG A 159 22.98 3.10 -17.64
N GLN A 160 22.81 3.94 -16.62
CA GLN A 160 23.73 4.00 -15.49
C GLN A 160 23.78 2.66 -14.72
N ARG A 161 22.62 2.01 -14.53
CA ARG A 161 22.54 0.67 -13.91
C ARG A 161 23.28 -0.37 -14.75
N ASP A 162 23.13 -0.35 -16.06
CA ASP A 162 23.79 -1.29 -16.96
C ASP A 162 25.31 -1.07 -16.99
N GLU A 163 25.77 0.18 -17.01
CA GLU A 163 27.19 0.51 -16.89
C GLU A 163 27.77 0.08 -15.54
N ALA A 164 27.04 0.30 -14.44
CA ALA A 164 27.44 -0.16 -13.11
C ALA A 164 27.51 -1.69 -13.06
N ARG A 165 26.53 -2.39 -13.66
CA ARG A 165 26.51 -3.85 -13.77
C ARG A 165 27.70 -4.37 -14.58
N ALA A 166 28.09 -3.67 -15.65
CA ALA A 166 29.24 -4.02 -16.46
C ALA A 166 30.58 -3.88 -15.71
N LYS A 167 30.67 -2.92 -14.78
CA LYS A 167 31.88 -2.66 -13.96
C LYS A 167 31.99 -3.57 -12.72
N LEU A 168 30.98 -4.37 -12.42
CA LEU A 168 31.03 -5.32 -11.30
C LEU A 168 32.14 -6.37 -11.47
N PRO A 169 32.81 -6.79 -10.38
CA PRO A 169 33.72 -7.93 -10.40
C PRO A 169 33.02 -9.20 -10.90
N ASP A 170 33.76 -10.07 -11.60
CA ASP A 170 33.20 -11.28 -12.21
C ASP A 170 32.56 -12.22 -11.19
N ALA A 171 33.11 -12.31 -9.98
CA ALA A 171 32.53 -13.09 -8.88
C ALA A 171 31.11 -12.60 -8.50
N ILE A 172 30.86 -11.28 -8.55
CA ILE A 172 29.55 -10.71 -8.26
C ILE A 172 28.60 -10.93 -9.44
N LYS A 173 29.06 -10.78 -10.68
CA LYS A 173 28.26 -11.07 -11.88
C LYS A 173 27.78 -12.54 -11.89
N GLN A 174 28.67 -13.47 -11.52
CA GLN A 174 28.33 -14.90 -11.43
C GLN A 174 27.33 -15.18 -10.30
N SER A 175 27.49 -14.53 -9.13
CA SER A 175 26.53 -14.64 -8.03
C SER A 175 25.15 -14.11 -8.42
N GLU A 176 25.07 -12.95 -9.06
CA GLU A 176 23.80 -12.38 -9.54
C GLU A 176 23.17 -13.25 -10.64
N ALA A 177 23.96 -13.76 -11.59
CA ALA A 177 23.45 -14.69 -12.60
C ALA A 177 22.93 -16.00 -11.99
N ALA A 178 23.60 -16.53 -10.97
CA ALA A 178 23.15 -17.73 -10.25
C ALA A 178 21.83 -17.46 -9.49
N LYS A 179 21.67 -16.27 -8.90
CA LYS A 179 20.41 -15.85 -8.26
C LYS A 179 19.29 -15.68 -9.29
N GLU A 180 19.53 -15.00 -10.39
CA GLU A 180 18.56 -14.83 -11.48
C GLU A 180 18.12 -16.19 -12.05
N ALA A 181 19.06 -17.12 -12.26
CA ALA A 181 18.75 -18.48 -12.68
C ALA A 181 17.92 -19.25 -11.65
N ALA A 182 18.24 -19.13 -10.36
CA ALA A 182 17.46 -19.77 -9.29
C ALA A 182 16.04 -19.19 -9.18
N ILE A 183 15.87 -17.87 -9.38
CA ILE A 183 14.56 -17.22 -9.40
C ILE A 183 13.76 -17.66 -10.62
N ALA A 184 14.37 -17.67 -11.82
CA ALA A 184 13.73 -18.12 -13.04
C ALA A 184 13.31 -19.59 -12.96
N GLN A 185 14.17 -20.44 -12.37
CA GLN A 185 13.87 -21.84 -12.14
C GLN A 185 12.70 -22.00 -11.16
N LYS A 186 12.69 -21.26 -10.03
CA LYS A 186 11.54 -21.26 -9.11
C LYS A 186 10.25 -20.79 -9.78
N LEU A 187 10.31 -19.74 -10.59
CA LEU A 187 9.14 -19.22 -11.30
C LEU A 187 8.59 -20.26 -12.30
N HIS A 188 9.47 -20.92 -13.06
CA HIS A 188 9.10 -21.99 -13.98
C HIS A 188 8.49 -23.19 -13.24
N THR A 189 9.11 -23.62 -12.14
CA THR A 189 8.57 -24.70 -11.30
C THR A 189 7.15 -24.36 -10.84
N VAL A 190 6.93 -23.14 -10.32
CA VAL A 190 5.61 -22.69 -9.85
C VAL A 190 4.58 -22.60 -10.98
N GLN A 191 5.03 -22.37 -12.21
CA GLN A 191 4.18 -22.20 -13.39
C GLN A 191 3.79 -23.54 -14.04
N ASP A 192 4.57 -24.59 -13.83
CA ASP A 192 4.29 -25.97 -14.25
C ASP A 192 3.43 -26.75 -13.24
N LEU A 193 3.21 -26.21 -12.04
CA LEU A 193 2.32 -26.80 -11.04
C LEU A 193 0.87 -26.70 -11.49
N THR A 194 0.11 -27.76 -11.24
CA THR A 194 -1.35 -27.69 -11.32
C THR A 194 -1.89 -26.67 -10.32
N ASP A 195 -3.10 -26.14 -10.56
CA ASP A 195 -3.71 -25.15 -9.65
C ASP A 195 -3.74 -25.62 -8.19
N ALA A 196 -3.94 -26.92 -7.95
CA ALA A 196 -3.95 -27.52 -6.62
C ALA A 196 -2.55 -27.53 -5.96
N GLU A 197 -1.51 -27.85 -6.72
CA GLU A 197 -0.12 -27.86 -6.22
C GLU A 197 0.41 -26.44 -5.99
N ARG A 198 0.02 -25.49 -6.85
CA ARG A 198 0.34 -24.07 -6.67
C ARG A 198 -0.33 -23.48 -5.44
N ILE A 199 -1.58 -23.87 -5.15
CA ILE A 199 -2.27 -23.46 -3.92
C ILE A 199 -1.53 -24.01 -2.69
N ALA A 200 -1.14 -25.28 -2.70
CA ALA A 200 -0.41 -25.88 -1.58
C ALA A 200 0.95 -25.19 -1.31
N GLU A 201 1.71 -24.86 -2.36
CA GLU A 201 2.98 -24.13 -2.21
C GLU A 201 2.75 -22.68 -1.74
N LEU A 202 1.71 -22.01 -2.24
CA LEU A 202 1.34 -20.66 -1.76
C LEU A 202 0.93 -20.68 -0.29
N GLU A 203 0.18 -21.68 0.15
CA GLU A 203 -0.19 -21.83 1.57
C GLU A 203 1.03 -22.09 2.46
N GLU A 204 2.01 -22.87 1.99
CA GLU A 204 3.25 -23.10 2.72
C GLU A 204 4.13 -21.85 2.78
N THR A 205 4.27 -21.11 1.67
CA THR A 205 5.01 -19.84 1.67
C THR A 205 4.35 -18.78 2.54
N VAL A 206 3.01 -18.68 2.55
CA VAL A 206 2.27 -17.81 3.47
C VAL A 206 2.56 -18.19 4.92
N ARG A 207 2.52 -19.49 5.27
CA ARG A 207 2.84 -19.96 6.63
C ARG A 207 4.25 -19.57 7.06
N ILE A 208 5.23 -19.69 6.16
CA ILE A 208 6.62 -19.29 6.42
C ILE A 208 6.70 -17.77 6.64
N LEU A 209 6.09 -16.98 5.76
CA LEU A 209 6.10 -15.52 5.86
C LEU A 209 5.39 -15.02 7.12
N GLU A 210 4.30 -15.65 7.52
CA GLU A 210 3.62 -15.37 8.79
C GLU A 210 4.56 -15.65 9.98
N GLY A 211 5.30 -16.76 9.95
CA GLY A 211 6.33 -17.06 10.95
C GLY A 211 7.44 -16.01 11.00
N ASP A 212 7.94 -15.58 9.84
CA ASP A 212 8.95 -14.53 9.75
C ASP A 212 8.43 -13.17 10.23
N ILE A 213 7.18 -12.83 9.93
CA ILE A 213 6.52 -11.61 10.46
C ILE A 213 6.47 -11.66 11.98
N GLU A 214 6.09 -12.78 12.58
CA GLU A 214 6.04 -12.91 14.03
C GLU A 214 7.44 -12.81 14.65
N LYS A 215 8.45 -13.39 14.01
CA LYS A 215 9.85 -13.25 14.44
C LYS A 215 10.32 -11.79 14.35
N LEU A 216 10.02 -11.09 13.26
CA LEU A 216 10.36 -9.67 13.08
C LEU A 216 9.61 -8.76 14.04
N LYS A 217 8.34 -9.06 14.36
CA LYS A 217 7.59 -8.36 15.40
C LYS A 217 8.24 -8.56 16.77
N ALA A 218 8.63 -9.79 17.11
CA ALA A 218 9.31 -10.10 18.35
C ALA A 218 10.68 -9.41 18.43
N GLU A 219 11.41 -9.31 17.33
CA GLU A 219 12.67 -8.59 17.26
C GLU A 219 12.48 -7.08 17.39
N ASN A 220 11.54 -6.49 16.66
CA ASN A 220 11.19 -5.07 16.78
C ASN A 220 10.70 -4.71 18.19
N ALA A 221 10.00 -5.62 18.87
CA ALA A 221 9.58 -5.41 20.25
C ALA A 221 10.77 -5.20 21.20
N LYS A 222 11.92 -5.86 20.98
CA LYS A 222 13.15 -5.65 21.77
C LYS A 222 13.69 -4.21 21.66
N PHE A 223 13.37 -3.54 20.56
CA PHE A 223 13.79 -2.16 20.29
C PHE A 223 12.68 -1.13 20.58
N GLY A 224 11.50 -1.56 21.03
CA GLY A 224 10.36 -0.68 21.30
C GLY A 224 10.71 0.44 22.28
N ASP A 225 11.34 0.10 23.40
CA ASP A 225 11.76 1.07 24.42
C ASP A 225 12.82 2.05 23.87
N MET A 226 13.75 1.56 23.04
CA MET A 226 14.77 2.42 22.41
C MET A 226 14.13 3.36 21.38
N LYS A 227 13.10 2.91 20.66
CA LYS A 227 12.36 3.73 19.70
C LYS A 227 11.62 4.88 20.38
N VAL A 228 10.99 4.64 21.54
CA VAL A 228 10.34 5.68 22.34
C VAL A 228 11.35 6.75 22.76
N LEU A 229 12.51 6.33 23.27
CA LEU A 229 13.58 7.26 23.64
C LEU A 229 14.12 8.04 22.43
N PHE A 230 14.27 7.36 21.29
CA PHE A 230 14.67 7.99 20.04
C PHE A 230 13.66 9.04 19.56
N ASP A 231 12.36 8.77 19.68
CA ASP A 231 11.33 9.74 19.31
C ASP A 231 11.28 10.95 20.25
N GLN A 232 11.70 10.79 21.50
CA GLN A 232 11.72 11.87 22.50
C GLN A 232 12.95 12.78 22.41
N GLY A 233 14.09 12.26 21.95
CA GLY A 233 15.34 13.03 21.95
C GLY A 233 16.46 12.50 21.06
N GLY A 234 16.13 11.67 20.07
CA GLY A 234 17.08 11.06 19.15
C GLY A 234 18.04 10.09 19.84
N PHE A 235 19.21 9.89 19.23
CA PHE A 235 20.22 8.97 19.77
C PHE A 235 20.80 9.41 21.12
N GLU A 236 20.83 10.72 21.41
CA GLU A 236 21.33 11.24 22.69
C GLU A 236 20.51 10.73 23.88
N ALA A 237 19.17 10.72 23.76
CA ALA A 237 18.30 10.19 24.80
C ALA A 237 18.46 8.67 25.00
N VAL A 238 18.68 7.92 23.90
CA VAL A 238 18.95 6.47 23.95
C VAL A 238 20.27 6.18 24.66
N ILE A 239 21.33 6.91 24.30
CA ILE A 239 22.67 6.75 24.87
C ILE A 239 22.64 7.09 26.36
N ALA A 240 22.06 8.23 26.75
CA ALA A 240 21.97 8.63 28.16
C ALA A 240 21.24 7.59 29.03
N ALA A 241 20.14 7.02 28.53
CA ALA A 241 19.42 5.96 29.24
C ALA A 241 20.25 4.66 29.38
N LYS A 242 21.06 4.33 28.36
CA LYS A 242 21.94 3.15 28.40
C LYS A 242 23.14 3.36 29.31
N ASP A 243 23.73 4.55 29.32
CA ASP A 243 24.82 4.91 30.23
C ASP A 243 24.38 4.79 31.70
N GLU A 244 23.15 5.22 32.00
CA GLU A 244 22.59 5.06 33.35
C GLU A 244 22.38 3.58 33.72
N GLN A 245 21.89 2.75 32.79
CA GLN A 245 21.79 1.29 33.00
C GLN A 245 23.16 0.67 33.28
N ILE A 246 24.19 1.02 32.51
CA ILE A 246 25.56 0.54 32.70
C ILE A 246 26.08 0.96 34.08
N ARG A 247 25.85 2.22 34.49
CA ARG A 247 26.26 2.73 35.80
C ARG A 247 25.63 1.94 36.96
N VAL A 248 24.33 1.67 36.88
CA VAL A 248 23.61 0.86 37.90
C VAL A 248 24.14 -0.57 37.95
N LEU A 249 24.32 -1.21 36.79
CA LEU A 249 24.84 -2.58 36.72
C LEU A 249 26.27 -2.67 37.29
N ASN A 250 27.14 -1.72 36.96
CA ASN A 250 28.51 -1.69 37.50
C ASN A 250 28.51 -1.53 39.02
N THR A 251 27.61 -0.69 39.55
CA THR A 251 27.46 -0.51 41.01
C THR A 251 27.04 -1.82 41.68
N ARG A 252 26.07 -2.53 41.10
CA ARG A 252 25.61 -3.83 41.60
C ARG A 252 26.68 -4.91 41.52
N VAL A 253 27.40 -5.00 40.41
CA VAL A 253 28.52 -5.95 40.26
C VAL A 253 29.59 -5.67 41.30
N SER A 254 29.89 -4.40 41.57
CA SER A 254 30.85 -4.00 42.59
C SER A 254 30.40 -4.41 44.00
N SER A 255 29.13 -4.15 44.37
CA SER A 255 28.60 -4.54 45.68
C SER A 255 28.56 -6.05 45.85
N GLU A 256 28.05 -6.79 44.87
CA GLU A 256 28.00 -8.26 44.90
C GLU A 256 29.41 -8.87 44.99
N SER A 257 30.39 -8.25 44.32
CA SER A 257 31.80 -8.67 44.41
C SER A 257 32.40 -8.39 45.79
N ALA A 258 32.08 -7.24 46.39
CA ALA A 258 32.51 -6.89 47.75
C ALA A 258 31.89 -7.83 48.80
N ASP A 259 30.61 -8.15 48.67
CA ASP A 259 29.91 -9.10 49.55
C ASP A 259 30.51 -10.50 49.43
N LYS A 260 30.74 -10.99 48.20
CA LYS A 260 31.42 -12.27 47.96
C LYS A 260 32.82 -12.30 48.58
N ALA A 261 33.60 -11.22 48.44
CA ALA A 261 34.92 -11.12 49.04
C ALA A 261 34.85 -11.08 50.58
N SER A 262 33.85 -10.41 51.14
CA SER A 262 33.58 -10.37 52.58
C SER A 262 33.23 -11.76 53.11
N TRP A 263 32.29 -12.45 52.46
CA TRP A 263 31.91 -13.81 52.81
C TRP A 263 33.08 -14.79 52.71
N ALA A 264 33.93 -14.67 51.67
CA ALA A 264 35.12 -15.48 51.55
C ALA A 264 36.11 -15.26 52.71
N LYS A 265 36.31 -14.00 53.13
CA LYS A 265 37.15 -13.66 54.29
C LYS A 265 36.57 -14.18 55.60
N SER A 266 35.27 -14.00 55.83
CA SER A 266 34.60 -14.52 57.01
C SER A 266 34.65 -16.05 57.05
N ALA A 267 34.39 -16.72 55.94
CA ALA A 267 34.51 -18.18 55.84
C ALA A 267 35.95 -18.65 56.14
N GLY A 268 36.95 -17.96 55.61
CA GLY A 268 38.36 -18.24 55.92
C GLY A 268 38.71 -18.03 57.40
N TYR A 269 38.22 -16.95 58.02
CA TYR A 269 38.41 -16.68 59.44
C TYR A 269 37.78 -17.78 60.31
N TRP A 270 36.52 -18.13 60.06
CA TRP A 270 35.81 -19.17 60.80
C TRP A 270 36.47 -20.53 60.62
N LYS A 271 36.94 -20.86 59.41
CA LYS A 271 37.70 -22.08 59.15
C LYS A 271 38.99 -22.12 59.99
N ALA A 272 39.79 -21.07 59.97
CA ALA A 272 41.04 -21.00 60.74
C ALA A 272 40.79 -21.01 62.26
N HIS A 273 39.68 -20.43 62.72
CA HIS A 273 39.30 -20.46 64.14
C HIS A 273 38.85 -21.86 64.57
N ALA A 274 38.07 -22.56 63.74
CA ALA A 274 37.69 -23.95 63.94
C ALA A 274 38.94 -24.87 64.04
N GLU A 275 39.89 -24.72 63.11
CA GLU A 275 41.16 -25.46 63.12
C GLU A 275 41.95 -25.22 64.41
N LYS A 276 42.00 -23.98 64.93
CA LYS A 276 42.66 -23.64 66.21
C LYS A 276 41.97 -24.26 67.43
N LEU A 277 40.65 -24.40 67.38
CA LEU A 277 39.87 -25.07 68.42
C LEU A 277 39.93 -26.61 68.31
N GLY A 278 40.70 -27.14 67.37
CA GLY A 278 40.92 -28.57 67.18
C GLY A 278 39.92 -29.23 66.24
N TYR A 279 39.00 -28.47 65.62
CA TYR A 279 38.10 -29.00 64.59
C TYR A 279 38.86 -29.08 63.27
N THR A 280 39.38 -30.27 62.94
CA THR A 280 39.99 -30.53 61.64
C THR A 280 38.96 -31.10 60.67
N SER A 281 39.16 -30.99 59.36
CA SER A 281 38.25 -31.59 58.35
C SER A 281 38.22 -33.12 58.39
N GLN A 282 38.96 -33.74 59.31
CA GLN A 282 39.11 -35.17 59.50
C GLN A 282 38.43 -35.65 60.79
N ASP A 283 38.04 -34.72 61.68
CA ASP A 283 37.17 -34.98 62.81
C ASP A 283 35.73 -34.74 62.36
N ASP A 284 35.07 -35.81 61.92
CA ASP A 284 33.66 -35.81 61.55
C ASP A 284 32.81 -35.69 62.83
N ILE A 285 32.87 -34.51 63.47
CA ILE A 285 31.99 -34.18 64.59
C ILE A 285 30.63 -33.86 63.98
N VAL A 286 29.81 -34.90 63.87
CA VAL A 286 28.37 -34.77 63.68
C VAL A 286 27.83 -34.04 64.91
N ILE A 287 27.54 -32.75 64.79
CA ILE A 287 26.74 -32.03 65.80
C ILE A 287 25.33 -32.61 65.68
N PRO A 288 24.85 -33.41 66.65
CA PRO A 288 23.47 -33.87 66.63
C PRO A 288 22.61 -32.64 66.88
N LEU A 289 21.77 -32.28 65.90
CA LEU A 289 20.73 -31.26 66.09
C LEU A 289 19.58 -31.77 66.97
N ASP A 290 19.65 -33.03 67.41
CA ASP A 290 18.65 -33.70 68.23
C ASP A 290 19.19 -33.87 69.66
N GLY A 291 19.14 -32.77 70.43
CA GLY A 291 19.45 -32.77 71.86
C GLY A 291 18.50 -31.81 72.59
N ASP A 292 17.57 -32.38 73.35
CA ASP A 292 16.51 -31.79 74.17
C ASP A 292 16.99 -30.81 75.29
N GLU A 293 17.89 -29.86 75.01
CA GLU A 293 18.44 -28.94 76.04
C GLU A 293 18.30 -27.44 75.75
N PHE A 294 17.39 -27.04 74.86
CA PHE A 294 16.79 -25.70 74.99
C PHE A 294 15.57 -25.80 75.90
N GLY A 295 15.87 -25.87 77.21
CA GLY A 295 14.89 -25.73 78.27
C GLY A 295 14.00 -24.52 78.00
N GLY A 296 12.69 -24.79 77.96
CA GLY A 296 11.68 -23.76 77.81
C GLY A 296 11.85 -22.69 78.88
N VAL A 297 11.75 -21.44 78.45
CA VAL A 297 11.35 -20.36 79.32
C VAL A 297 10.14 -19.72 78.65
N ALA A 298 9.02 -19.86 79.35
CA ALA A 298 7.77 -19.17 79.10
C ALA A 298 7.93 -17.64 79.25
#